data_AF-G2I6Y4-F1
#
_entry.id   AF-G2I6Y4-F1
#
_cell.length_a   1.000
_cell.length_b   1.000
_cell.length_c   1.000
_cell.angle_alpha   90.00
_cell.angle_beta   90.00
_cell.angle_gamma   90.00
#
_symmetry.space_group_name_H-M   'P 1'
#
loop_
_entity.id
_entity.type
_entity.pdbx_description
1 polymer ?
#
loop_
_entity_poly.entity_id
_entity_poly.type
_entity_poly.pdbx_seq_one_letter_code
_entity_poly.pdbx_strand_id
1 'polypeptide(L)' 'MKERLETTEAGDIYRLRKQTVEPVFGIIKSIMGFRRFSLRGLAEVTTEGTLFARAYNCKRMARLQAA' A
#
# COMPACT_ATOMS: atom_id res chain seq x y z
N MET A 1 9.90 18.20 2.70
CA MET A 1 8.54 17.66 2.96
C MET A 1 7.59 18.75 3.44
N LYS A 2 7.99 19.54 4.46
CA LYS A 2 7.20 20.68 4.97
C LYS A 2 6.84 21.69 3.86
N GLU A 3 7.83 22.22 3.14
CA GLU A 3 7.61 23.14 2.00
C GLU A 3 6.68 22.58 0.91
N ARG A 4 6.67 21.26 0.68
CA ARG A 4 5.81 20.61 -0.32
C ARG A 4 4.38 20.39 0.16
N LEU A 5 4.11 20.54 1.47
CA LEU A 5 2.80 20.38 2.10
C LEU A 5 2.20 21.74 2.50
N GLU A 6 2.89 22.84 2.23
CA GLU A 6 2.45 24.19 2.58
C GLU A 6 1.28 24.68 1.71
N THR A 7 1.16 24.16 0.49
CA THR A 7 -0.04 24.37 -0.33
C THR A 7 -1.21 23.59 0.24
N THR A 8 -2.39 24.21 0.30
CA THR A 8 -3.65 23.58 0.75
C THR A 8 -3.95 22.28 -0.01
N GLU A 9 -3.77 22.29 -1.33
CA GLU A 9 -3.97 21.11 -2.20
C GLU A 9 -3.10 19.91 -1.79
N ALA A 10 -1.79 20.11 -1.62
CA ALA A 10 -0.89 19.04 -1.20
C ALA A 10 -1.21 18.55 0.23
N GLY A 11 -1.62 19.44 1.12
CA GLY A 11 -2.09 19.10 2.47
C GLY A 11 -3.34 18.21 2.45
N ASP A 12 -4.29 18.49 1.56
CA ASP A 12 -5.52 17.73 1.40
C ASP A 12 -5.27 16.33 0.82
N ILE A 13 -4.43 16.24 -0.21
CA ILE A 13 -3.96 14.95 -0.77
C ILE A 13 -3.24 14.14 0.31
N TYR A 14 -2.39 14.78 1.11
CA TYR A 14 -1.67 14.11 2.18
C TYR A 14 -2.62 13.57 3.26
N ARG A 15 -3.66 14.33 3.62
CA ARG A 15 -4.68 13.89 4.58
C ARG A 15 -5.46 12.67 4.08
N LEU A 16 -5.76 12.62 2.78
CA LEU A 16 -6.45 11.50 2.14
C LEU A 16 -5.69 10.16 2.27
N ARG A 17 -4.35 10.20 2.38
CA ARG A 17 -3.53 8.98 2.53
C ARG A 17 -3.90 8.17 3.76
N LYS A 18 -4.30 8.82 4.86
CA LYS A 18 -4.68 8.16 6.12
C LYS A 18 -5.83 7.16 5.96
N GLN A 19 -6.79 7.47 5.09
CA GLN A 19 -7.95 6.60 4.86
C GLN A 19 -7.82 5.70 3.63
N THR A 20 -6.90 6.01 2.71
CA THR A 20 -6.75 5.28 1.45
C THR A 20 -5.55 4.34 1.47
N VAL A 21 -4.35 4.90 1.60
CA VAL A 21 -3.08 4.20 1.37
C VAL A 21 -2.53 3.56 2.64
N GLU A 22 -2.62 4.25 3.78
CA GLU A 22 -2.13 3.73 5.06
C GLU A 22 -2.82 2.43 5.50
N PRO A 23 -4.15 2.27 5.36
CA PRO A 23 -4.83 1.02 5.71
C PRO A 23 -4.38 -0.15 4.84
N VAL A 24 -4.16 0.08 3.54
CA VAL A 24 -3.65 -0.93 2.60
C VAL A 24 -2.29 -1.46 3.08
N PHE A 25 -1.37 -0.57 3.42
CA PHE A 25 -0.06 -0.97 3.94
C PHE A 25 -0.15 -1.66 5.31
N GLY A 26 -1.07 -1.23 6.17
CA GLY A 26 -1.35 -1.91 7.44
C GLY A 26 -1.80 -3.36 7.24
N ILE A 27 -2.74 -3.59 6.31
CA ILE A 27 -3.22 -4.93 5.96
C ILE A 27 -2.08 -5.80 5.41
N ILE A 28 -1.32 -5.28 4.45
CA ILE A 28 -0.20 -6.02 3.83
C ILE A 28 0.83 -6.45 4.90
N LYS A 29 1.17 -5.56 5.83
CA LYS A 29 2.20 -5.83 6.84
C LYS A 29 1.69 -6.70 7.99
N SER A 30 0.51 -6.41 8.53
CA SER A 30 0.04 -7.01 9.78
C SER A 30 -0.91 -8.18 9.56
N ILE A 31 -1.69 -8.19 8.48
CA ILE A 31 -2.67 -9.25 8.19
C ILE A 31 -2.09 -10.27 7.21
N MET A 32 -1.43 -9.80 6.14
CA MET A 32 -0.81 -10.68 5.15
C MET A 32 0.63 -11.08 5.52
N GLY A 33 1.22 -10.44 6.54
CA GLY A 33 2.54 -10.81 7.08
C GLY A 33 3.73 -10.39 6.22
N PHE A 34 3.55 -9.59 5.16
CA PHE A 34 4.66 -9.16 4.31
C PHE A 34 5.47 -8.04 4.98
N ARG A 35 6.58 -8.41 5.62
CA ARG A 35 7.43 -7.48 6.40
C ARG A 35 8.76 -7.14 5.75
N ARG A 36 9.27 -8.00 4.87
CA ARG A 36 10.56 -7.86 4.22
C ARG A 36 10.51 -8.46 2.83
N PHE A 37 11.29 -7.88 1.91
CA PHE A 37 11.61 -8.49 0.64
C PHE A 37 12.57 -9.66 0.86
N SER A 38 12.40 -10.72 0.08
CA SER A 38 13.26 -11.91 0.13
C SER A 38 14.38 -11.81 -0.89
N LEU A 39 14.12 -11.13 -2.01
CA LEU A 39 15.04 -10.97 -3.13
C LEU A 39 15.80 -9.64 -3.05
N ARG A 40 16.87 -9.49 -3.85
CA ARG A 40 17.75 -8.32 -3.82
C ARG A 40 18.02 -7.81 -5.22
N GLY A 41 17.72 -6.54 -5.45
CA GLY A 41 17.86 -5.90 -6.74
C GLY A 41 16.53 -5.34 -7.21
N LEU A 42 16.56 -4.20 -7.91
CA LEU A 42 15.34 -3.45 -8.20
C LEU A 42 14.33 -4.26 -9.01
N ALA A 43 14.79 -5.04 -9.99
CA ALA A 43 13.94 -5.88 -10.81
C ALA A 43 13.22 -6.95 -9.96
N GLU A 44 13.95 -7.69 -9.14
CA GLU A 44 13.40 -8.77 -8.32
C GLU A 44 12.44 -8.24 -7.24
N VAL A 45 12.82 -7.15 -6.56
CA VAL A 45 11.99 -6.47 -5.56
C VAL A 45 10.70 -5.93 -6.19
N THR A 46 10.75 -5.46 -7.45
CA THR A 46 9.56 -5.03 -8.19
C THR A 46 8.63 -6.20 -8.49
N THR A 47 9.18 -7.37 -8.81
CA THR A 47 8.39 -8.60 -9.01
C THR A 47 7.72 -9.05 -7.71
N GLU A 48 8.45 -9.10 -6.58
CA GLU A 48 7.85 -9.36 -5.26
C GLU A 48 6.76 -8.32 -4.92
N GLY A 49 7.05 -7.05 -5.24
CA GLY A 49 6.15 -5.90 -5.17
C GLY A 49 4.80 -6.16 -5.82
N THR A 50 4.87 -6.57 -7.08
CA THR A 50 3.70 -6.85 -7.91
C THR A 50 2.90 -8.04 -7.38
N LEU A 51 3.60 -9.06 -6.86
CA LEU A 51 2.96 -10.27 -6.33
C LEU A 51 2.16 -9.97 -5.06
N PHE A 52 2.73 -9.28 -4.07
CA PHE A 52 1.98 -8.99 -2.85
C PHE A 52 0.81 -8.03 -3.12
N ALA A 53 0.96 -7.08 -4.06
CA ALA A 53 -0.11 -6.16 -4.43
C ALA A 53 -1.29 -6.92 -5.07
N ARG A 54 -1.00 -7.89 -5.96
CA ARG A 54 -2.02 -8.79 -6.51
C ARG A 54 -2.72 -9.62 -5.44
N ALA A 55 -1.96 -10.20 -4.51
CA ALA A 55 -2.53 -10.98 -3.40
C ALA A 55 -3.46 -10.13 -2.52
N TYR A 56 -3.08 -8.88 -2.23
CA TYR A 56 -3.94 -7.93 -1.52
C TYR A 56 -5.24 -7.66 -2.29
N ASN A 57 -5.14 -7.40 -3.60
CA ASN A 57 -6.30 -7.15 -4.43
C ASN A 57 -7.26 -8.34 -4.48
N CYS A 58 -6.76 -9.57 -4.60
CA CYS A 58 -7.58 -10.78 -4.51
C CYS A 58 -8.32 -10.87 -3.16
N LYS A 59 -7.62 -10.66 -2.04
CA LYS A 59 -8.25 -10.64 -0.71
C LYS A 59 -9.33 -9.57 -0.60
N ARG A 60 -9.08 -8.37 -1.15
CA ARG A 60 -10.03 -7.26 -1.13
C ARG A 60 -11.26 -7.57 -1.97
N MET A 61 -11.10 -8.07 -3.20
CA MET A 61 -12.21 -8.43 -4.07
C MET A 61 -13.09 -9.51 -3.45
N ALA A 62 -12.50 -10.57 -2.89
CA ALA A 62 -13.26 -11.62 -2.22
C ALA A 62 -14.11 -11.08 -1.07
N ARG A 63 -13.58 -10.13 -0.29
CA ARG A 63 -14.34 -9.47 0.79
C ARG A 63 -15.45 -8.56 0.27
N LEU A 64 -15.23 -7.87 -0.85
CA LEU A 64 -16.24 -7.03 -1.49
C LEU A 64 -17.35 -7.84 -2.16
N GLN A 65 -17.05 -9.04 -2.66
CA GLN A 65 -18.03 -9.94 -3.26
C GLN A 65 -18.88 -10.71 -2.22
N ALA A 66 -18.36 -10.86 -1.00
CA ALA A 66 -19.06 -11.54 0.09
C ALA A 66 -19.99 -10.62 0.90
N ALA A 67 -20.04 -9.33 0.56
CA ALA A 67 -20.89 -8.30 1.17
C ALA A 67 -22.04 -7.93 0.23
#